data_AF-A0A420E9S2-F1
#
_entry.id   AF-A0A420E9S2-F1
#
_cell.length_a   1.000
_cell.length_b   1.000
_cell.length_c   1.000
_cell.angle_alpha   90.00
_cell.angle_beta   90.00
_cell.angle_gamma   90.00
#
_symmetry.space_group_name_H-M   'P 1'
#
loop_
_entity.id
_entity.type
_entity.pdbx_description
1 polymer ?
#
loop_
_entity_poly.entity_id
_entity_poly.type
_entity_poly.pdbx_seq_one_letter_code
_entity_poly.pdbx_strand_id
1 'polypeptide(L)'
;MFNISNSIQFGFDVATSITIIATAVSWAYSQKKRAQEEAQKGVDQRVRSTCLKTVQSVLREMENEFSSLIDESTAFESKIDRLIKVEDGEVDFSRLIRALQHDSEFVENSTQQLGKIRSRTGEFYEIIQKRRYTLLPMLMSIDTKGEYIQVFEANVSEIAQAYNRLGSGYISLLREVGTLIVLIGDLQAPEGDEKIGISTVIADEKCLNRVKSILFDEDYYDWIQLFVPAGEEKTYLKEVIEPDTVENHKLANIVFQNFINHMIDEGDRMQAQILRYASREVTKARIECKDILIALSAISCKLVSKGSVGTLHELIEEFETDRYFGRDNKIR
;
A
#
# COMPACT_ATOMS: atom_id res chain seq x y z
N MET A 1 -52.23 -70.20 -56.14
CA MET A 1 -51.00 -70.36 -55.34
C MET A 1 -50.44 -68.97 -55.07
N PHE A 2 -50.47 -68.52 -53.82
CA PHE A 2 -49.87 -67.26 -53.39
C PHE A 2 -48.38 -67.48 -53.07
N ASN A 3 -47.58 -66.54 -53.57
CA ASN A 3 -46.51 -65.81 -52.87
C ASN A 3 -45.05 -66.29 -52.76
N ILE A 4 -44.21 -65.34 -53.23
CA ILE A 4 -43.01 -64.72 -52.64
C ILE A 4 -41.66 -65.44 -52.76
N SER A 5 -40.77 -64.85 -53.59
CA SER A 5 -39.42 -64.48 -53.17
C SER A 5 -38.81 -63.39 -54.07
N ASN A 6 -39.22 -62.14 -53.88
CA ASN A 6 -38.53 -60.94 -54.41
C ASN A 6 -38.12 -60.03 -53.24
N SER A 7 -37.33 -60.57 -52.31
CA SER A 7 -37.00 -59.89 -51.04
C SER A 7 -35.50 -59.80 -50.73
N ILE A 8 -34.62 -59.86 -51.72
CA ILE A 8 -33.16 -59.74 -51.48
C ILE A 8 -32.49 -58.85 -52.53
N GLN A 9 -32.75 -57.53 -52.47
CA GLN A 9 -31.80 -56.51 -52.96
C GLN A 9 -32.19 -55.05 -52.69
N PHE A 10 -33.28 -54.76 -51.96
CA PHE A 10 -33.63 -53.38 -51.58
C PHE A 10 -33.02 -52.91 -50.24
N GLY A 11 -32.43 -53.82 -49.45
CA GLY A 11 -31.91 -53.51 -48.11
C GLY A 11 -30.48 -52.97 -48.05
N PHE A 12 -29.65 -53.22 -49.08
CA PHE A 12 -28.22 -52.84 -49.06
C PHE A 12 -27.99 -51.41 -49.55
N ASP A 13 -28.79 -50.92 -50.50
CA ASP A 13 -28.61 -49.57 -51.08
C ASP A 13 -29.23 -48.47 -50.21
N VAL A 14 -30.33 -48.78 -49.50
CA VAL A 14 -31.01 -47.85 -48.58
C VAL A 14 -30.20 -47.63 -47.30
N ALA A 15 -29.62 -48.68 -46.71
CA ALA A 15 -28.80 -48.55 -45.50
C ALA A 15 -27.50 -47.75 -45.76
N THR A 16 -26.87 -47.97 -46.91
CA THR A 16 -25.67 -47.24 -47.33
C THR A 16 -26.01 -45.78 -47.63
N SER A 17 -27.14 -45.52 -48.29
CA SER A 17 -27.63 -44.16 -48.55
C SER A 17 -27.98 -43.39 -47.27
N ILE A 18 -28.65 -44.04 -46.31
CA ILE A 18 -28.92 -43.47 -44.98
C ILE A 18 -27.62 -43.19 -44.24
N THR A 19 -26.62 -44.08 -44.36
CA THR A 19 -25.31 -43.89 -43.72
C THR A 19 -24.56 -42.70 -44.32
N ILE A 20 -24.59 -42.54 -45.65
CA ILE A 20 -23.97 -41.38 -46.33
C ILE A 20 -24.65 -40.07 -45.89
N ILE A 21 -25.98 -40.04 -45.84
CA ILE A 21 -26.74 -38.86 -45.40
C ILE A 21 -26.47 -38.57 -43.91
N ALA A 22 -26.50 -39.59 -43.05
CA ALA A 22 -26.20 -39.43 -41.63
C ALA A 22 -24.76 -38.94 -41.38
N THR A 23 -23.80 -39.43 -42.17
CA THR A 23 -22.38 -39.02 -42.08
C THR A 23 -22.22 -37.57 -42.56
N ALA A 24 -22.90 -37.17 -43.64
CA ALA A 24 -22.87 -35.80 -44.14
C ALA A 24 -23.51 -34.81 -43.13
N VAL A 25 -24.62 -35.17 -42.50
CA VAL A 25 -25.28 -34.35 -41.46
C VAL A 25 -24.41 -34.24 -40.20
N SER A 26 -23.82 -35.36 -39.75
CA SER A 26 -22.92 -35.37 -38.59
C SER A 26 -21.65 -34.56 -38.84
N TRP A 27 -21.09 -34.65 -40.05
CA TRP A 27 -19.96 -33.83 -40.48
C TRP A 27 -20.32 -32.33 -40.51
N ALA A 28 -21.45 -31.95 -41.11
CA ALA A 28 -21.91 -30.56 -41.14
C ALA A 28 -22.17 -30.00 -39.73
N TYR A 29 -22.75 -30.79 -38.82
CA TYR A 29 -22.93 -30.42 -37.42
C TYR A 29 -21.59 -30.24 -36.70
N SER A 30 -20.66 -31.18 -36.89
CA SER A 30 -19.32 -31.09 -36.31
C SER A 30 -18.51 -29.90 -36.85
N GLN A 31 -18.65 -29.58 -38.14
CA GLN A 31 -18.06 -28.40 -38.77
C GLN A 31 -18.63 -27.11 -38.19
N LYS A 32 -19.96 -27.02 -38.06
CA LYS A 32 -20.62 -25.84 -37.48
C LYS A 32 -20.21 -25.64 -36.02
N LYS A 33 -20.13 -26.72 -35.25
CA LYS A 33 -19.65 -26.70 -33.86
C LYS A 33 -18.18 -26.26 -33.79
N ARG A 34 -17.30 -26.82 -34.62
CA ARG A 34 -15.89 -26.40 -34.72
C ARG A 34 -15.73 -24.94 -35.14
N ALA A 35 -16.51 -24.47 -36.11
CA ALA A 35 -16.48 -23.08 -36.55
C ALA A 35 -16.97 -22.11 -35.45
N GLN A 36 -17.98 -22.50 -34.68
CA GLN A 36 -18.43 -21.74 -33.51
C GLN A 36 -17.35 -21.72 -32.41
N GLU A 37 -16.73 -22.85 -32.12
CA GLU A 37 -15.61 -22.96 -31.16
C GLU A 37 -14.39 -22.15 -31.61
N GLU A 38 -14.06 -22.15 -32.91
CA GLU A 38 -12.97 -21.34 -33.48
C GLU A 38 -13.30 -19.84 -33.47
N ALA A 39 -14.55 -19.46 -33.76
CA ALA A 39 -14.99 -18.07 -33.65
C ALA A 39 -14.94 -17.58 -32.20
N GLN A 40 -15.40 -18.39 -31.24
CA GLN A 40 -15.28 -18.10 -29.80
C GLN A 40 -13.81 -17.99 -29.39
N LYS A 41 -12.96 -18.96 -29.74
CA LYS A 41 -11.51 -18.90 -29.50
C LYS A 41 -10.86 -17.65 -30.11
N GLY A 42 -11.31 -17.23 -31.29
CA GLY A 42 -10.83 -16.01 -31.95
C GLY A 42 -11.24 -14.73 -31.23
N VAL A 43 -12.47 -14.67 -30.71
CA VAL A 43 -12.95 -13.56 -29.87
C VAL A 43 -12.18 -13.52 -28.54
N ASP A 44 -12.01 -14.67 -27.88
CA ASP A 44 -11.27 -14.77 -26.61
C ASP A 44 -9.81 -14.34 -26.77
N GLN A 45 -9.16 -14.72 -27.88
CA GLN A 45 -7.81 -14.28 -28.20
C GLN A 45 -7.72 -12.77 -28.42
N ARG A 46 -8.70 -12.16 -29.09
CA ARG A 46 -8.74 -10.70 -29.29
C ARG A 46 -8.98 -9.96 -27.97
N VAL A 47 -9.93 -10.41 -27.16
CA VAL A 47 -10.22 -9.84 -25.83
C VAL A 47 -8.97 -9.88 -24.96
N ARG A 48 -8.30 -11.04 -24.91
CA ARG A 48 -7.07 -11.23 -24.15
C ARG A 48 -5.91 -10.37 -24.63
N SER A 49 -5.73 -10.23 -25.95
CA SER A 49 -4.72 -9.35 -26.55
C SER A 49 -4.96 -7.88 -26.20
N THR A 50 -6.22 -7.43 -26.27
CA THR A 50 -6.60 -6.07 -25.86
C THR A 50 -6.37 -5.87 -24.36
N CYS A 51 -6.73 -6.85 -23.52
CA CYS A 51 -6.49 -6.79 -22.07
C CYS A 51 -5.00 -6.66 -21.77
N LEU A 52 -4.17 -7.49 -22.41
CA LEU A 52 -2.71 -7.44 -22.27
C LEU A 52 -2.16 -6.05 -22.63
N LYS A 53 -2.58 -5.47 -23.76
CA LYS A 53 -2.15 -4.13 -24.17
C LYS A 53 -2.53 -3.06 -23.15
N THR A 54 -3.75 -3.12 -22.61
CA THR A 54 -4.21 -2.19 -21.59
C THR A 54 -3.39 -2.34 -20.31
N VAL A 55 -3.21 -3.57 -19.81
CA VAL A 55 -2.41 -3.84 -18.59
C VAL A 55 -0.97 -3.36 -18.77
N GLN A 56 -0.34 -3.66 -19.91
CA GLN A 56 1.03 -3.19 -20.21
C GLN A 56 1.13 -1.68 -20.42
N SER A 57 0.05 -1.03 -20.87
CA SER A 57 0.01 0.43 -20.96
C SER A 57 -0.05 1.07 -19.58
N VAL A 58 -0.89 0.53 -18.69
CA VAL A 58 -0.97 1.00 -17.30
C VAL A 58 0.34 0.74 -16.58
N LEU A 59 0.88 -0.48 -16.68
CA LEU A 59 2.16 -0.83 -16.04
C LEU A 59 3.26 0.18 -16.37
N ARG A 60 3.43 0.53 -17.65
CA ARG A 60 4.42 1.53 -18.09
C ARG A 60 4.17 2.93 -17.54
N GLU A 61 2.91 3.33 -17.41
CA GLU A 61 2.56 4.61 -16.79
C GLU A 61 2.92 4.61 -15.31
N MET A 62 2.55 3.54 -14.59
CA MET A 62 2.88 3.38 -13.17
C MET A 62 4.39 3.28 -12.93
N GLU A 63 5.16 2.64 -13.82
CA GLU A 63 6.63 2.56 -13.73
C GLU A 63 7.29 3.95 -13.76
N ASN A 64 6.78 4.87 -14.59
CA ASN A 64 7.29 6.24 -14.66
C ASN A 64 7.02 7.02 -13.37
N GLU A 65 5.82 6.89 -12.82
CA GLU A 65 5.44 7.52 -11.55
C GLU A 65 6.22 6.93 -10.38
N PHE A 66 6.40 5.61 -10.37
CA PHE A 66 7.20 4.91 -9.38
C PHE A 66 8.66 5.38 -9.40
N SER A 67 9.24 5.56 -10.58
CA SER A 67 10.61 6.08 -10.73
C SER A 67 10.74 7.48 -10.10
N SER A 68 9.75 8.35 -10.33
CA SER A 68 9.71 9.69 -9.73
C SER A 68 9.58 9.64 -8.20
N LEU A 69 8.81 8.69 -7.67
CA LEU A 69 8.70 8.45 -6.23
C LEU A 69 10.01 7.94 -5.61
N ILE A 70 10.75 7.07 -6.31
CA ILE A 70 12.03 6.51 -5.85
C ILE A 70 13.05 7.62 -5.62
N ASP A 71 13.17 8.56 -6.56
CA ASP A 71 14.16 9.64 -6.46
C ASP A 71 13.93 10.50 -5.20
N GLU A 72 12.68 10.90 -4.95
CA GLU A 72 12.31 11.72 -3.79
C GLU A 72 12.43 10.93 -2.47
N SER A 73 11.97 9.67 -2.45
CA SER A 73 12.01 8.81 -1.27
C SER A 73 13.44 8.48 -0.85
N THR A 74 14.30 8.08 -1.79
CA THR A 74 15.70 7.73 -1.51
C THR A 74 16.48 8.93 -0.99
N ALA A 75 16.23 10.11 -1.55
CA ALA A 75 16.85 11.34 -1.08
C ALA A 75 16.46 11.66 0.38
N PHE A 76 15.20 11.44 0.76
CA PHE A 76 14.73 11.66 2.12
C PHE A 76 15.29 10.62 3.09
N GLU A 77 15.12 9.34 2.77
CA GLU A 77 15.57 8.21 3.59
C GLU A 77 17.08 8.28 3.82
N SER A 78 17.88 8.50 2.78
CA SER A 78 19.33 8.57 2.93
C SER A 78 19.80 9.75 3.80
N LYS A 79 19.05 10.86 3.84
CA LYS A 79 19.35 12.00 4.72
C LYS A 79 19.14 11.64 6.19
N ILE A 80 18.13 10.83 6.49
CA ILE A 80 17.77 10.42 7.86
C ILE A 80 18.55 9.19 8.29
N ASP A 81 18.48 8.11 7.53
CA ASP A 81 18.98 6.79 7.91
C ASP A 81 20.51 6.75 8.04
N ARG A 82 21.25 7.56 7.26
CA ARG A 82 22.71 7.67 7.40
C ARG A 82 23.15 8.33 8.70
N LEU A 83 22.26 9.07 9.35
CA LEU A 83 22.48 9.75 10.62
C LEU A 83 21.99 8.92 11.82
N ILE A 84 21.39 7.76 11.58
CA ILE A 84 20.94 6.85 12.62
C ILE A 84 21.86 5.63 12.63
N LYS A 85 22.27 5.22 13.82
CA LYS A 85 22.95 3.95 14.02
C LYS A 85 22.09 3.00 14.82
N VAL A 86 22.20 1.72 14.51
CA VAL A 86 21.58 0.64 15.30
C VAL A 86 22.71 -0.28 15.73
N GLU A 87 23.02 -0.28 17.02
CA GLU A 87 24.05 -1.13 17.63
C GLU A 87 23.37 -1.90 18.78
N ASP A 88 23.52 -3.23 18.79
CA ASP A 88 22.94 -4.14 19.81
C ASP A 88 21.42 -3.98 20.07
N GLY A 89 20.66 -3.55 19.06
CA GLY A 89 19.22 -3.34 19.16
C GLY A 89 18.82 -1.96 19.69
N GLU A 90 19.78 -1.16 20.16
CA GLU A 90 19.58 0.23 20.55
C GLU A 90 19.75 1.17 19.36
N VAL A 91 18.97 2.25 19.36
CA VAL A 91 18.94 3.23 18.26
C VAL A 91 19.62 4.50 18.74
N ASP A 92 20.77 4.80 18.15
CA ASP A 92 21.50 6.03 18.44
C ASP A 92 21.06 7.15 17.49
N PHE A 93 20.45 8.18 18.08
CA PHE A 93 19.99 9.40 17.41
C PHE A 93 21.01 10.54 17.46
N SER A 94 22.17 10.37 18.08
CA SER A 94 23.09 11.46 18.41
C SER A 94 23.60 12.26 17.20
N ARG A 95 23.70 11.64 16.02
CA ARG A 95 24.10 12.37 14.79
C ARG A 95 22.93 13.14 14.19
N LEU A 96 21.73 12.56 14.22
CA LEU A 96 20.51 13.22 13.75
C LEU A 96 20.14 14.41 14.66
N ILE A 97 20.22 14.24 15.98
CA ILE A 97 20.02 15.32 16.95
C ILE A 97 21.02 16.46 16.70
N ARG A 98 22.30 16.16 16.50
CA ARG A 98 23.29 17.19 16.13
C ARG A 98 22.93 17.92 14.83
N ALA A 99 22.41 17.22 13.82
CA ALA A 99 21.95 17.85 12.59
C ALA A 99 20.77 18.79 12.84
N LEU A 100 19.79 18.38 13.66
CA LEU A 100 18.64 19.21 14.07
C LEU A 100 19.08 20.48 14.80
N GLN A 101 20.09 20.38 15.68
CA GLN A 101 20.59 21.51 16.47
C GLN A 101 21.44 22.50 15.65
N HIS A 102 22.15 22.03 14.63
CA HIS A 102 23.07 22.86 13.83
C HIS A 102 22.46 23.42 12.55
N ASP A 103 21.41 22.80 12.01
CA ASP A 103 20.72 23.23 10.80
C ASP A 103 19.27 23.61 11.15
N SER A 104 19.02 24.90 11.34
CA SER A 104 17.70 25.44 11.68
C SER A 104 16.63 25.17 10.61
N GLU A 105 17.03 24.87 9.37
CA GLU A 105 16.12 24.54 8.29
C GLU A 105 15.92 23.03 8.13
N PHE A 106 16.60 22.19 8.93
CA PHE A 106 16.60 20.74 8.74
C PHE A 106 15.20 20.15 8.78
N VAL A 107 14.41 20.52 9.80
CA VAL A 107 13.04 20.02 10.02
C VAL A 107 12.11 20.52 8.92
N GLU A 108 12.19 21.80 8.57
CA GLU A 108 11.34 22.39 7.53
C GLU A 108 11.63 21.76 6.16
N ASN A 109 12.91 21.63 5.79
CA ASN A 109 13.34 20.97 4.56
C ASN A 109 12.88 19.49 4.50
N SER A 110 12.98 18.78 5.63
CA SER A 110 12.53 17.39 5.73
C SER A 110 11.00 17.27 5.62
N THR A 111 10.26 18.22 6.21
CA THR A 111 8.80 18.30 6.12
C THR A 111 8.34 18.61 4.70
N GLN A 112 9.01 19.53 4.01
CA GLN A 112 8.73 19.85 2.60
C GLN A 112 8.99 18.64 1.69
N GLN A 113 10.08 17.91 1.94
CA GLN A 113 10.40 16.70 1.17
C GLN A 113 9.37 15.60 1.40
N LEU A 114 8.92 15.37 2.64
CA LEU A 114 7.77 14.48 2.92
C LEU A 114 6.51 14.94 2.18
N GLY A 115 6.25 16.25 2.12
CA GLY A 115 5.15 16.81 1.34
C GLY A 115 5.23 16.47 -0.16
N LYS A 116 6.42 16.51 -0.76
CA LYS A 116 6.64 16.08 -2.15
C LYS A 116 6.39 14.58 -2.33
N ILE A 117 6.94 13.75 -1.44
CA ILE A 117 6.73 12.29 -1.48
C ILE A 117 5.25 11.94 -1.36
N ARG A 118 4.53 12.62 -0.45
CA ARG A 118 3.07 12.50 -0.33
C ARG A 118 2.37 12.87 -1.64
N SER A 119 2.75 13.99 -2.27
CA SER A 119 2.17 14.39 -3.57
C SER A 119 2.38 13.31 -4.62
N ARG A 120 3.60 12.78 -4.75
CA ARG A 120 3.92 11.69 -5.69
C ARG A 120 3.13 10.42 -5.41
N THR A 121 2.98 10.05 -4.14
CA THR A 121 2.16 8.91 -3.72
C THR A 121 0.68 9.14 -4.09
N GLY A 122 0.18 10.38 -3.92
CA GLY A 122 -1.17 10.79 -4.32
C GLY A 122 -1.38 10.77 -5.84
N GLU A 123 -0.41 11.26 -6.62
CA GLU A 123 -0.40 11.20 -8.09
C GLU A 123 -0.46 9.75 -8.57
N PHE A 124 0.38 8.87 -8.01
CA PHE A 124 0.37 7.43 -8.28
C PHE A 124 -1.00 6.82 -7.98
N TYR A 125 -1.55 7.11 -6.80
CA TYR A 125 -2.89 6.66 -6.39
C TYR A 125 -4.00 7.13 -7.34
N GLU A 126 -3.98 8.40 -7.74
CA GLU A 126 -4.97 8.96 -8.64
C GLU A 126 -4.92 8.30 -10.02
N ILE A 127 -3.73 8.07 -10.55
CA ILE A 127 -3.55 7.43 -11.86
C ILE A 127 -4.14 6.01 -11.81
N ILE A 128 -3.79 5.21 -10.81
CA ILE A 128 -4.31 3.84 -10.72
C ILE A 128 -5.84 3.82 -10.51
N GLN A 129 -6.39 4.74 -9.74
CA GLN A 129 -7.84 4.93 -9.58
C GLN A 129 -8.53 5.32 -10.90
N LYS A 130 -7.93 6.20 -11.70
CA LYS A 130 -8.44 6.55 -13.04
C LYS A 130 -8.39 5.33 -13.96
N ARG A 131 -7.31 4.54 -13.90
CA ARG A 131 -7.15 3.32 -14.73
C ARG A 131 -8.06 2.18 -14.31
N ARG A 132 -8.58 2.17 -13.08
CA ARG A 132 -9.60 1.22 -12.61
C ARG A 132 -10.79 1.09 -13.58
N TYR A 133 -11.30 2.20 -14.12
CA TYR A 133 -12.44 2.21 -15.04
C TYR A 133 -12.18 1.50 -16.37
N THR A 134 -10.92 1.33 -16.74
CA THR A 134 -10.52 0.58 -17.94
C THR A 134 -10.02 -0.81 -17.61
N LEU A 135 -9.29 -0.97 -16.49
CA LEU A 135 -8.73 -2.25 -16.08
C LEU A 135 -9.80 -3.23 -15.59
N LEU A 136 -10.71 -2.81 -14.71
CA LEU A 136 -11.69 -3.74 -14.12
C LEU A 136 -12.58 -4.42 -15.18
N PRO A 137 -13.20 -3.70 -16.13
CA PRO A 137 -14.00 -4.36 -17.17
C PRO A 137 -13.18 -5.37 -18.01
N MET A 138 -11.91 -5.07 -18.24
CA MET A 138 -11.01 -5.95 -18.99
C MET A 138 -10.63 -7.18 -18.17
N LEU A 139 -10.33 -7.04 -16.88
CA LEU A 139 -10.04 -8.16 -15.98
C LEU A 139 -11.29 -9.05 -15.76
N MET A 140 -12.48 -8.44 -15.71
CA MET A 140 -13.77 -9.14 -15.65
C MET A 140 -14.09 -9.95 -16.91
N SER A 141 -13.41 -9.71 -18.02
CA SER A 141 -13.63 -10.44 -19.27
C SER A 141 -12.86 -11.77 -19.36
N ILE A 142 -12.03 -12.10 -18.37
CA ILE A 142 -11.16 -13.29 -18.34
C ILE A 142 -11.66 -14.31 -17.30
N ASP A 143 -11.39 -15.60 -17.47
CA ASP A 143 -11.90 -16.70 -16.62
C ASP A 143 -11.36 -16.78 -15.17
N THR A 144 -10.73 -15.73 -14.64
CA THR A 144 -10.13 -15.68 -13.27
C THR A 144 -10.47 -14.37 -12.54
N LYS A 145 -11.72 -13.92 -12.68
CA LYS A 145 -12.19 -12.55 -12.36
C LYS A 145 -11.98 -12.11 -10.91
N GLY A 146 -12.29 -12.97 -9.94
CA GLY A 146 -12.33 -12.60 -8.52
C GLY A 146 -10.96 -12.28 -7.95
N GLU A 147 -9.96 -13.10 -8.28
CA GLU A 147 -8.61 -12.99 -7.73
C GLU A 147 -7.90 -11.70 -8.20
N TYR A 148 -8.00 -11.36 -9.50
CA TYR A 148 -7.38 -10.13 -10.03
C TYR A 148 -7.99 -8.85 -9.43
N ILE A 149 -9.31 -8.82 -9.25
CA ILE A 149 -10.01 -7.64 -8.73
C ILE A 149 -9.65 -7.46 -7.26
N GLN A 150 -9.66 -8.54 -6.47
CA GLN A 150 -9.35 -8.48 -5.05
C GLN A 150 -7.91 -7.99 -4.80
N VAL A 151 -6.92 -8.53 -5.52
CA VAL A 151 -5.52 -8.08 -5.42
C VAL A 151 -5.39 -6.61 -5.83
N PHE A 152 -6.05 -6.21 -6.92
CA PHE A 152 -6.01 -4.82 -7.38
C PHE A 152 -6.63 -3.85 -6.36
N GLU A 153 -7.80 -4.16 -5.81
CA GLU A 153 -8.48 -3.30 -4.85
C GLU A 153 -7.75 -3.21 -3.51
N ALA A 154 -7.17 -4.33 -3.04
CA ALA A 154 -6.35 -4.36 -1.82
C ALA A 154 -5.14 -3.41 -1.95
N ASN A 155 -4.33 -3.58 -3.00
CA ASN A 155 -3.13 -2.77 -3.21
C ASN A 155 -3.47 -1.27 -3.41
N VAL A 156 -4.59 -0.96 -4.08
CA VAL A 156 -5.04 0.44 -4.23
C VAL A 156 -5.45 1.05 -2.89
N SER A 157 -6.10 0.26 -2.01
CA SER A 157 -6.45 0.69 -0.66
C SER A 157 -5.20 0.93 0.19
N GLU A 158 -4.19 0.07 0.09
CA GLU A 158 -2.93 0.20 0.83
C GLU A 158 -2.16 1.48 0.46
N ILE A 159 -2.12 1.85 -0.82
CA ILE A 159 -1.53 3.12 -1.27
C ILE A 159 -2.31 4.33 -0.70
N ALA A 160 -3.65 4.26 -0.67
CA ALA A 160 -4.46 5.33 -0.08
C ALA A 160 -4.16 5.53 1.41
N GLN A 161 -4.01 4.42 2.15
CA GLN A 161 -3.62 4.46 3.55
C GLN A 161 -2.20 5.05 3.72
N ALA A 162 -1.24 4.64 2.90
CA ALA A 162 0.11 5.19 2.93
C ALA A 162 0.13 6.71 2.65
N TYR A 163 -0.65 7.18 1.67
CA TYR A 163 -0.83 8.61 1.39
C TYR A 163 -1.36 9.38 2.61
N ASN A 164 -2.33 8.81 3.32
CA ASN A 164 -2.89 9.42 4.53
C ASN A 164 -1.88 9.42 5.69
N ARG A 165 -1.20 8.30 5.95
CA ARG A 165 -0.17 8.18 7.02
C ARG A 165 0.98 9.18 6.85
N LEU A 166 1.41 9.44 5.62
CA LEU A 166 2.40 10.49 5.34
C LEU A 166 1.83 11.90 5.59
N GLY A 167 0.57 12.13 5.22
CA GLY A 167 -0.09 13.43 5.30
C GLY A 167 -0.58 13.82 6.68
N SER A 168 -1.69 13.22 7.11
CA SER A 168 -2.33 13.54 8.39
C SER A 168 -1.51 13.04 9.58
N GLY A 169 -0.75 11.95 9.40
CA GLY A 169 0.20 11.45 10.41
C GLY A 169 1.50 12.24 10.48
N TYR A 170 2.55 11.79 9.79
CA TYR A 170 3.91 12.25 10.08
C TYR A 170 4.22 13.72 9.76
N ILE A 171 3.67 14.29 8.68
CA ILE A 171 3.87 15.71 8.35
C ILE A 171 3.23 16.62 9.41
N SER A 172 1.98 16.32 9.81
CA SER A 172 1.30 17.08 10.85
C SER A 172 2.00 16.92 12.20
N LEU A 173 2.36 15.69 12.56
CA LEU A 173 3.06 15.39 13.81
C LEU A 173 4.39 16.16 13.93
N LEU A 174 5.22 16.20 12.88
CA LEU A 174 6.47 16.96 12.87
C LEU A 174 6.24 18.45 13.13
N ARG A 175 5.21 19.04 12.52
CA ARG A 175 4.86 20.46 12.70
C ARG A 175 4.32 20.74 14.10
N GLU A 176 3.45 19.88 14.61
CA GLU A 176 2.85 20.03 15.93
C GLU A 176 3.89 19.90 17.04
N VAL A 177 4.75 18.89 16.97
CA VAL A 177 5.84 18.68 17.93
C VAL A 177 6.89 19.80 17.80
N GLY A 178 7.25 20.22 16.59
CA GLY A 178 8.14 21.37 16.40
C GLY A 178 7.58 22.66 17.00
N THR A 179 6.28 22.91 16.82
CA THR A 179 5.59 24.05 17.46
C THR A 179 5.62 23.92 18.98
N LEU A 180 5.36 22.73 19.52
CA LEU A 180 5.37 22.49 20.96
C LEU A 180 6.76 22.69 21.57
N ILE A 181 7.83 22.26 20.90
CA ILE A 181 9.21 22.48 21.34
C ILE A 181 9.50 23.97 21.47
N VAL A 182 9.12 24.77 20.47
CA VAL A 182 9.27 26.23 20.52
C VAL A 182 8.48 26.83 21.68
N LEU A 183 7.20 26.44 21.82
CA LEU A 183 6.35 26.93 22.90
C LEU A 183 6.93 26.63 24.29
N ILE A 184 7.43 25.41 24.51
CA ILE A 184 8.05 25.00 25.78
C ILE A 184 9.37 25.77 26.00
N GLY A 185 10.16 25.97 24.94
CA GLY A 185 11.42 26.73 25.01
C GLY A 185 11.21 28.21 25.37
N ASP A 186 10.06 28.78 25.05
CA ASP A 186 9.69 30.16 25.37
C ASP A 186 9.14 30.33 26.81
N LEU A 187 8.84 29.23 27.51
CA LEU A 187 8.37 29.29 28.90
C LEU A 187 9.50 29.70 29.86
N GLN A 188 9.14 30.39 30.93
CA GLN A 188 10.07 30.71 32.01
C GLN A 188 9.89 29.74 33.18
N ALA A 189 10.99 29.29 33.76
CA ALA A 189 10.95 28.52 35.00
C ALA A 189 10.34 29.38 36.13
N PRO A 190 9.53 28.78 37.02
CA PRO A 190 9.03 29.48 38.21
C PRO A 190 10.17 30.07 39.05
N GLU A 191 9.92 31.17 39.76
CA GLU A 191 10.92 31.76 40.67
C GLU A 191 11.39 30.72 41.70
N GLY A 192 12.70 30.42 41.67
CA GLY A 192 13.35 29.47 42.56
C GLY A 192 13.65 28.10 41.95
N ASP A 193 13.14 27.81 40.75
CA ASP A 193 13.40 26.56 40.04
C ASP A 193 14.52 26.71 38.99
N GLU A 194 15.37 25.68 38.86
CA GLU A 194 16.43 25.64 37.85
C GLU A 194 15.91 25.26 36.45
N LYS A 195 14.73 24.63 36.37
CA LYS A 195 14.13 24.12 35.12
C LYS A 195 12.62 24.26 35.12
N ILE A 196 12.04 24.32 33.92
CA ILE A 196 10.59 24.27 33.71
C ILE A 196 10.10 22.89 34.12
N GLY A 197 9.09 22.83 34.98
CA GLY A 197 8.42 21.59 35.37
C GLY A 197 7.13 21.34 34.58
N ILE A 198 6.58 20.13 34.72
CA ILE A 198 5.28 19.74 34.13
C ILE A 198 4.18 20.76 34.47
N SER A 199 4.15 21.26 35.71
CA SER A 199 3.13 22.21 36.17
C SER A 199 3.11 23.51 35.34
N THR A 200 4.26 23.98 34.89
CA THR A 200 4.38 25.18 34.06
C THR A 200 3.81 24.94 32.66
N VAL A 201 4.12 23.78 32.07
CA VAL A 201 3.60 23.38 30.75
C VAL A 201 2.07 23.21 30.78
N ILE A 202 1.53 22.64 31.86
CA ILE A 202 0.08 22.46 32.02
C ILE A 202 -0.64 23.78 32.29
N ALA A 203 0.01 24.73 32.97
CA ALA A 203 -0.57 26.03 33.26
C ALA A 203 -0.68 26.92 32.00
N ASP A 204 0.17 26.70 31.00
CA ASP A 204 0.07 27.38 29.71
C ASP A 204 -0.98 26.71 28.80
N GLU A 205 -2.06 27.43 28.49
CA GLU A 205 -3.19 26.90 27.73
C GLU A 205 -2.78 26.48 26.30
N LYS A 206 -1.83 27.18 25.67
CA LYS A 206 -1.38 26.85 24.30
C LYS A 206 -0.59 25.54 24.30
N CYS A 207 0.31 25.37 25.26
CA CYS A 207 1.06 24.13 25.45
C CYS A 207 0.11 22.97 25.77
N LEU A 208 -0.79 23.15 26.74
CA LEU A 208 -1.76 22.14 27.14
C LEU A 208 -2.63 21.68 25.96
N ASN A 209 -3.16 22.62 25.18
CA ASN A 209 -3.99 22.30 24.02
C ASN A 209 -3.20 21.54 22.94
N ARG A 210 -1.93 21.91 22.71
CA ARG A 210 -1.06 21.22 21.75
C ARG A 210 -0.67 19.82 22.22
N VAL A 211 -0.39 19.63 23.51
CA VAL A 211 -0.13 18.29 24.06
C VAL A 211 -1.35 17.39 23.87
N LYS A 212 -2.55 17.91 24.15
CA LYS A 212 -3.80 17.15 23.94
C LYS A 212 -4.03 16.83 22.47
N SER A 213 -3.83 17.79 21.56
CA SER A 213 -4.02 17.53 20.12
C SER A 213 -3.08 16.45 19.61
N ILE A 214 -1.89 16.33 20.18
CA ILE A 214 -0.97 15.24 19.83
C ILE A 214 -1.43 13.93 20.48
N LEU A 215 -1.62 13.87 21.80
CA LEU A 215 -1.80 12.61 22.53
C LEU A 215 -3.12 11.86 22.27
N PHE A 216 -4.14 12.56 21.78
CA PHE A 216 -5.46 11.99 21.48
C PHE A 216 -5.72 11.82 19.98
N ASP A 217 -4.74 12.11 19.13
CA ASP A 217 -4.86 11.86 17.69
C ASP A 217 -4.47 10.41 17.37
N GLU A 218 -5.42 9.66 16.82
CA GLU A 218 -5.23 8.26 16.41
C GLU A 218 -4.13 8.12 15.33
N ASP A 219 -3.99 9.11 14.44
CA ASP A 219 -3.00 9.07 13.35
C ASP A 219 -1.55 9.12 13.89
N TYR A 220 -1.37 9.53 15.14
CA TYR A 220 -0.07 9.63 15.81
C TYR A 220 0.24 8.43 16.71
N TYR A 221 -0.72 7.51 16.89
CA TYR A 221 -0.64 6.42 17.87
C TYR A 221 0.62 5.55 17.73
N ASP A 222 1.03 5.26 16.50
CA ASP A 222 2.24 4.48 16.19
C ASP A 222 3.51 5.03 16.86
N TRP A 223 3.55 6.35 17.09
CA TRP A 223 4.63 7.01 17.80
C TRP A 223 4.28 7.27 19.28
N ILE A 224 3.02 7.62 19.59
CA ILE A 224 2.57 7.88 20.97
C ILE A 224 2.75 6.67 21.88
N GLN A 225 2.61 5.45 21.36
CA GLN A 225 2.82 4.22 22.14
C GLN A 225 4.18 4.16 22.85
N LEU A 226 5.19 4.91 22.39
CA LEU A 226 6.50 5.03 23.06
C LEU A 226 6.41 5.67 24.46
N PHE A 227 5.36 6.44 24.74
CA PHE A 227 5.10 7.07 26.04
C PHE A 227 4.11 6.29 26.91
N VAL A 228 3.55 5.21 26.35
CA VAL A 228 2.61 4.34 27.04
C VAL A 228 3.37 3.30 27.86
N PRO A 229 2.96 3.02 29.12
CA PRO A 229 3.55 1.94 29.90
C PRO A 229 3.51 0.60 29.15
N ALA A 230 4.61 -0.14 29.20
CA ALA A 230 4.75 -1.39 28.48
C ALA A 230 3.62 -2.39 28.83
N GLY A 231 2.94 -2.90 27.80
CA GLY A 231 1.81 -3.82 27.94
C GLY A 231 0.44 -3.16 28.04
N GLU A 232 0.37 -1.83 28.15
CA GLU A 232 -0.89 -1.06 28.21
C GLU A 232 -1.22 -0.38 26.86
N GLU A 233 -0.46 -0.63 25.80
CA GLU A 233 -0.59 0.06 24.52
C GLU A 233 -2.00 -0.14 23.94
N LYS A 234 -2.49 -1.39 23.93
CA LYS A 234 -3.84 -1.71 23.44
C LYS A 234 -4.94 -1.13 24.32
N THR A 235 -4.72 -1.09 25.64
CA THR A 235 -5.65 -0.48 26.60
C THR A 235 -5.75 1.02 26.33
N TYR A 236 -4.60 1.69 26.11
CA TYR A 236 -4.56 3.11 25.80
C TYR A 236 -5.32 3.44 24.51
N LEU A 237 -5.11 2.67 23.44
CA LEU A 237 -5.85 2.88 22.19
C LEU A 237 -7.37 2.78 22.42
N LYS A 238 -7.83 1.70 23.06
CA LYS A 238 -9.26 1.38 23.20
C LYS A 238 -10.01 2.19 24.25
N GLU A 239 -9.36 2.58 25.35
CA GLU A 239 -10.02 3.23 26.49
C GLU A 239 -9.69 4.72 26.60
N VAL A 240 -8.79 5.24 25.76
CA VAL A 240 -8.35 6.65 25.80
C VAL A 240 -8.44 7.36 24.44
N ILE A 241 -8.00 6.74 23.34
CA ILE A 241 -8.01 7.39 22.00
C ILE A 241 -9.32 7.15 21.25
N GLU A 242 -9.71 5.88 21.08
CA GLU A 242 -10.90 5.49 20.29
C GLU A 242 -12.25 5.99 20.85
N PRO A 243 -12.47 6.06 22.18
CA PRO A 243 -13.77 6.50 22.72
C PRO A 243 -14.00 8.02 22.58
N ASP A 244 -15.27 8.41 22.36
CA ASP A 244 -15.69 9.82 22.35
C ASP A 244 -15.37 10.56 23.67
N THR A 245 -15.30 9.82 24.77
CA THR A 245 -14.92 10.32 26.09
C THR A 245 -13.93 9.36 26.74
N VAL A 246 -12.78 9.88 27.20
CA VAL A 246 -11.73 9.09 27.88
C VAL A 246 -12.32 8.28 29.03
N GLU A 247 -12.22 6.96 28.95
CA GLU A 247 -12.73 6.04 29.98
C GLU A 247 -11.65 5.79 31.05
N ASN A 248 -10.38 5.71 30.65
CA ASN A 248 -9.26 5.45 31.55
C ASN A 248 -8.42 6.70 31.82
N HIS A 249 -8.96 7.63 32.61
CA HIS A 249 -8.27 8.88 32.98
C HIS A 249 -6.92 8.66 33.70
N LYS A 250 -6.77 7.55 34.43
CA LYS A 250 -5.51 7.24 35.12
C LYS A 250 -4.41 6.96 34.12
N LEU A 251 -4.66 6.07 33.15
CA LEU A 251 -3.71 5.75 32.10
C LEU A 251 -3.42 6.99 31.25
N ALA A 252 -4.46 7.75 30.86
CA ALA A 252 -4.31 8.99 30.13
C ALA A 252 -3.35 9.97 30.84
N ASN A 253 -3.51 10.17 32.16
CA ASN A 253 -2.64 11.05 32.94
C ASN A 253 -1.19 10.55 33.02
N ILE A 254 -0.96 9.23 33.09
CA ILE A 254 0.40 8.66 33.08
C ILE A 254 1.09 8.94 31.75
N VAL A 255 0.41 8.65 30.63
CA VAL A 255 0.96 8.90 29.28
C VAL A 255 1.22 10.39 29.09
N PHE A 256 0.30 11.23 29.56
CA PHE A 256 0.43 12.68 29.53
C PHE A 256 1.68 13.19 30.27
N GLN A 257 1.92 12.69 31.48
CA GLN A 257 3.12 13.04 32.25
C GLN A 257 4.41 12.53 31.59
N ASN A 258 4.41 11.28 31.10
CA ASN A 258 5.55 10.70 30.40
C ASN A 258 5.91 11.54 29.17
N PHE A 259 4.93 11.90 28.36
CA PHE A 259 5.10 12.71 27.17
C PHE A 259 5.69 14.09 27.49
N ILE A 260 5.12 14.82 28.46
CA ILE A 260 5.63 16.16 28.82
C ILE A 260 7.06 16.09 29.36
N ASN A 261 7.37 15.12 30.21
CA ASN A 261 8.74 14.95 30.72
C ASN A 261 9.74 14.74 29.58
N HIS A 262 9.42 13.85 28.62
CA HIS A 262 10.29 13.64 27.45
C HIS A 262 10.38 14.89 26.57
N MET A 263 9.30 15.66 26.42
CA MET A 263 9.32 16.91 25.65
C MET A 263 10.24 17.96 26.28
N ILE A 264 10.24 18.08 27.61
CA ILE A 264 11.08 19.03 28.35
C ILE A 264 12.55 18.62 28.28
N ASP A 265 12.85 17.34 28.52
CA ASP A 265 14.23 16.86 28.66
C ASP A 265 14.87 16.50 27.30
N GLU A 266 14.09 16.03 26.33
CA GLU A 266 14.56 15.36 25.11
C GLU A 266 13.78 15.77 23.83
N GLY A 267 13.31 17.02 23.72
CA GLY A 267 12.52 17.50 22.57
C GLY A 267 13.15 17.22 21.19
N ASP A 268 14.46 17.48 21.02
CA ASP A 268 15.17 17.18 19.77
C ASP A 268 15.19 15.67 19.46
N ARG A 269 15.26 14.83 20.48
CA ARG A 269 15.20 13.37 20.32
C ARG A 269 13.83 12.95 19.83
N MET A 270 12.76 13.57 20.33
CA MET A 270 11.39 13.31 19.88
C MET A 270 11.23 13.66 18.40
N GLN A 271 11.75 14.79 17.94
CA GLN A 271 11.79 15.10 16.50
C GLN A 271 12.60 14.08 15.69
N ALA A 272 13.77 13.66 16.19
CA ALA A 272 14.59 12.65 15.54
C ALA A 272 13.87 11.28 15.42
N GLN A 273 13.11 10.89 16.47
CA GLN A 273 12.27 9.70 16.44
C GLN A 273 11.19 9.82 15.36
N ILE A 274 10.47 10.94 15.30
CA ILE A 274 9.40 11.13 14.30
C ILE A 274 9.97 11.06 12.89
N LEU A 275 11.11 11.70 12.62
CA LEU A 275 11.78 11.63 11.31
C LEU A 275 12.16 10.20 10.92
N ARG A 276 12.61 9.38 11.87
CA ARG A 276 12.88 7.95 11.63
C ARG A 276 11.61 7.18 11.30
N TYR A 277 10.52 7.41 12.03
CA TYR A 277 9.25 6.76 11.75
C TYR A 277 8.71 7.19 10.38
N ALA A 278 8.83 8.47 10.03
CA ALA A 278 8.49 8.98 8.72
C ALA A 278 9.35 8.33 7.61
N SER A 279 10.66 8.14 7.83
CA SER A 279 11.55 7.42 6.89
C SER A 279 11.06 6.00 6.63
N ARG A 280 10.68 5.28 7.70
CA ARG A 280 10.09 3.94 7.60
C ARG A 280 8.76 3.94 6.87
N GLU A 281 7.93 4.95 7.08
CA GLU A 281 6.64 5.06 6.39
C GLU A 281 6.81 5.39 4.90
N VAL A 282 7.80 6.21 4.54
CA VAL A 282 8.18 6.44 3.14
C VAL A 282 8.61 5.13 2.46
N THR A 283 9.40 4.30 3.15
CA THR A 283 9.76 2.97 2.65
C THR A 283 8.53 2.11 2.42
N LYS A 284 7.60 2.06 3.39
CA LYS A 284 6.36 1.29 3.25
C LYS A 284 5.52 1.79 2.09
N ALA A 285 5.30 3.10 1.96
CA ALA A 285 4.56 3.70 0.85
C ALA A 285 5.14 3.31 -0.51
N ARG A 286 6.48 3.32 -0.64
CA ARG A 286 7.16 2.84 -1.85
C ARG A 286 6.90 1.35 -2.10
N ILE A 287 6.92 0.51 -1.06
CA ILE A 287 6.59 -0.93 -1.19
C ILE A 287 5.14 -1.10 -1.67
N GLU A 288 4.16 -0.39 -1.11
CA GLU A 288 2.76 -0.49 -1.56
C GLU A 288 2.61 -0.10 -3.04
N CYS A 289 3.31 0.95 -3.49
CA CYS A 289 3.35 1.32 -4.91
C CYS A 289 3.99 0.23 -5.78
N LYS A 290 5.04 -0.41 -5.28
CA LYS A 290 5.73 -1.51 -5.96
C LYS A 290 4.84 -2.76 -6.08
N ASP A 291 4.02 -3.05 -5.09
CA ASP A 291 3.11 -4.19 -5.09
C ASP A 291 2.07 -4.09 -6.22
N ILE A 292 1.63 -2.87 -6.59
CA ILE A 292 0.85 -2.66 -7.82
C ILE A 292 1.63 -3.06 -9.08
N LEU A 293 2.92 -2.69 -9.18
CA LEU A 293 3.74 -3.05 -10.35
C LEU A 293 3.96 -4.56 -10.45
N ILE A 294 4.21 -5.21 -9.31
CA ILE A 294 4.35 -6.67 -9.21
C ILE A 294 3.05 -7.34 -9.64
N ALA A 295 1.91 -6.92 -9.10
CA ALA A 295 0.59 -7.46 -9.46
C ALA A 295 0.26 -7.27 -10.94
N LEU A 296 0.45 -6.07 -11.50
CA LEU A 296 0.23 -5.80 -12.93
C LEU A 296 1.17 -6.62 -13.82
N SER A 297 2.41 -6.86 -13.40
CA SER A 297 3.36 -7.73 -14.10
C SER A 297 2.93 -9.19 -14.07
N ALA A 298 2.47 -9.68 -12.92
CA ALA A 298 1.96 -11.04 -12.76
C ALA A 298 0.70 -11.26 -13.62
N ILE A 299 -0.23 -10.30 -13.62
CA ILE A 299 -1.39 -10.28 -14.52
C ILE A 299 -0.94 -10.33 -15.97
N SER A 300 0.02 -9.49 -16.38
CA SER A 300 0.55 -9.47 -17.74
C SER A 300 1.13 -10.84 -18.14
N CYS A 301 1.93 -11.46 -17.28
CA CYS A 301 2.51 -12.78 -17.50
C CYS A 301 1.44 -13.88 -17.62
N LYS A 302 0.42 -13.83 -16.75
CA LYS A 302 -0.72 -14.75 -16.80
C LYS A 302 -1.53 -14.58 -18.09
N LEU A 303 -1.69 -13.35 -18.58
CA LEU A 303 -2.33 -13.06 -19.86
C LEU A 303 -1.51 -13.54 -21.06
N VAL A 304 -0.17 -13.54 -21.01
CA VAL A 304 0.66 -14.10 -22.09
C VAL A 304 0.63 -15.63 -22.09
N SER A 305 0.73 -16.26 -20.92
CA SER A 305 1.00 -17.70 -20.77
C SER A 305 -0.18 -18.63 -21.06
N LYS A 306 -1.33 -18.15 -21.52
CA LYS A 306 -2.53 -18.98 -21.77
C LYS A 306 -2.99 -19.83 -20.58
N GLY A 307 -2.60 -19.46 -19.35
CA GLY A 307 -2.93 -20.21 -18.14
C GLY A 307 -1.98 -21.37 -17.83
N SER A 308 -0.93 -21.59 -18.61
CA SER A 308 0.04 -22.68 -18.40
C SER A 308 1.07 -22.42 -17.30
N VAL A 309 1.05 -21.23 -16.69
CA VAL A 309 1.99 -20.83 -15.63
C VAL A 309 1.21 -20.48 -14.37
N GLY A 310 1.48 -21.23 -13.29
CA GLY A 310 1.07 -21.04 -11.90
C GLY A 310 -0.36 -20.58 -11.62
N THR A 311 -0.66 -20.19 -10.39
CA THR A 311 -1.78 -19.29 -10.07
C THR A 311 -1.33 -17.83 -10.16
N LEU A 312 -2.23 -16.85 -10.05
CA LEU A 312 -1.80 -15.44 -9.97
C LEU A 312 -1.01 -15.22 -8.68
N HIS A 313 -1.49 -15.76 -7.57
CA HIS A 313 -0.80 -15.71 -6.29
C HIS A 313 0.63 -16.25 -6.36
N GLU A 314 0.83 -17.46 -6.93
CA GLU A 314 2.17 -18.04 -7.10
C GLU A 314 3.10 -17.16 -7.94
N LEU A 315 2.57 -16.49 -8.97
CA LEU A 315 3.35 -15.56 -9.79
C LEU A 315 3.73 -14.29 -9.03
N ILE A 316 2.84 -13.77 -8.19
CA ILE A 316 3.12 -12.62 -7.32
C ILE A 316 4.23 -13.00 -6.33
N GLU A 317 4.08 -14.11 -5.61
CA GLU A 317 5.09 -14.61 -4.67
C GLU A 317 6.45 -14.82 -5.35
N GLU A 318 6.48 -15.41 -6.56
CA GLU A 318 7.71 -15.59 -7.33
C GLU A 318 8.35 -14.22 -7.65
N PHE A 319 7.56 -13.26 -8.10
CA PHE A 319 8.04 -11.92 -8.46
C PHE A 319 8.48 -11.07 -7.25
N GLU A 320 7.90 -11.29 -6.08
CA GLU A 320 8.31 -10.67 -4.81
C GLU A 320 9.71 -11.12 -4.37
N THR A 321 10.16 -12.31 -4.77
CA THR A 321 11.48 -12.80 -4.38
C THR A 321 12.62 -11.93 -4.92
N ASP A 322 13.74 -11.92 -4.18
CA ASP A 322 14.99 -11.23 -4.59
C ASP A 322 15.58 -11.75 -5.90
N ARG A 323 15.16 -12.94 -6.36
CA ARG A 323 15.54 -13.43 -7.69
C ARG A 323 15.00 -12.54 -8.80
N TYR A 324 13.79 -12.01 -8.65
CA TYR A 324 13.11 -11.20 -9.65
C TYR A 324 13.04 -9.74 -9.23
N PHE A 325 11.89 -9.26 -8.72
CA PHE A 325 11.72 -7.85 -8.38
C PHE A 325 12.07 -7.50 -6.94
N GLY A 326 12.19 -8.49 -6.04
CA GLY A 326 12.66 -8.32 -4.66
C GLY A 326 11.89 -7.26 -3.90
N ARG A 327 10.65 -7.55 -3.49
CA ARG A 327 9.67 -6.62 -2.89
C ARG A 327 10.32 -5.64 -1.93
N ASP A 328 11.03 -6.17 -0.93
CA ASP A 328 11.59 -5.38 0.16
C ASP A 328 13.01 -4.86 -0.10
N ASN A 329 13.77 -5.46 -1.03
CA ASN A 329 15.23 -5.29 -1.07
C ASN A 329 15.78 -4.63 -2.34
N LYS A 330 15.08 -4.71 -3.48
CA LYS A 330 15.54 -4.10 -4.74
C LYS A 330 14.90 -2.73 -4.98
N ILE A 331 15.71 -1.83 -5.56
CA ILE A 331 15.41 -0.40 -5.73
C ILE A 331 15.36 0.35 -4.37
N ARG A 332 16.08 -0.20 -3.40
CA ARG A 332 16.58 0.50 -2.22
C ARG A 332 17.98 1.05 -2.48
#